data_AF-A0AAJ2NTL2-F1
#
_entry.id   AF-A0AAJ2NTL2-F1
#
_cell.length_a   1.000
_cell.length_b   1.000
_cell.length_c   1.000
_cell.angle_alpha   90.00
_cell.angle_beta   90.00
_cell.angle_gamma   90.00
#
_symmetry.space_group_name_H-M   'P 1'
#
loop_
_entity.id
_entity.type
_entity.pdbx_description
1 polymer ?
#
loop_
_entity_poly.entity_id
_entity_poly.type
_entity_poly.pdbx_seq_one_letter_code
_entity_poly.pdbx_strand_id
1 'polypeptide(L)'
;YVLIAQGITSGSPARLTRNFKRYDKAILLGTNSFWEGVDIPGEDLSCLCIVRLPFSSPEEPITEAKSKLIREQGGNPFTEY
;
A
#
# COMPACT_ATOMS: atom_id res chain seq x y z
N TYR A 1 -11.84 18.31 8.40
CA TYR A 1 -11.30 17.35 7.42
C TYR A 1 -12.29 16.20 7.30
N VAL A 2 -12.59 15.77 6.07
CA VAL A 2 -13.36 14.55 5.81
C VAL A 2 -12.42 13.36 5.93
N LEU A 3 -12.85 12.32 6.65
CA LEU A 3 -12.04 11.13 6.88
C LEU A 3 -12.65 9.96 6.10
N ILE A 4 -11.85 9.37 5.23
CA ILE A 4 -12.24 8.23 4.39
C ILE A 4 -11.28 7.11 4.72
N ALA A 5 -11.79 5.93 5.07
CA ALA A 5 -10.97 4.78 5.42
C ALA A 5 -11.48 3.54 4.70
N GLN A 6 -10.57 2.82 4.04
CA GLN A 6 -10.90 1.54 3.43
C GLN A 6 -11.36 0.52 4.48
N GLY A 7 -12.43 -0.22 4.18
CA GLY A 7 -13.03 -1.18 5.11
C GLY A 7 -14.03 -0.56 6.09
N ILE A 8 -14.00 0.75 6.29
CA ILE A 8 -15.01 1.50 7.06
C ILE A 8 -16.00 2.20 6.11
N THR A 9 -15.46 2.88 5.10
CA THR A 9 -16.24 3.46 4.01
C THR A 9 -16.38 2.45 2.89
N SER A 10 -17.62 2.12 2.53
CA SER A 10 -17.90 1.15 1.45
C SER A 10 -17.45 1.67 0.08
N GLY A 11 -16.63 0.89 -0.61
CA GLY A 11 -16.20 1.18 -1.98
C GLY A 11 -14.88 0.52 -2.35
N SER A 12 -14.63 0.40 -3.65
CA SER A 12 -13.31 0.02 -4.16
C SER A 12 -12.29 1.15 -3.94
N PRO A 13 -10.98 0.86 -3.98
CA PRO A 13 -9.94 1.89 -3.91
C PRO A 13 -10.18 3.05 -4.88
N ALA A 14 -10.52 2.76 -6.15
CA ALA A 14 -10.85 3.78 -7.14
C ALA A 14 -12.06 4.66 -6.77
N ARG A 15 -13.07 4.11 -6.08
CA ARG A 15 -14.21 4.88 -5.59
C ARG A 15 -13.82 5.77 -4.42
N LEU A 16 -13.02 5.25 -3.49
CA LEU A 16 -12.53 5.99 -2.33
C LEU A 16 -11.60 7.13 -2.75
N THR A 17 -10.70 6.91 -3.72
CA THR A 17 -9.86 7.96 -4.31
C THR A 17 -10.71 9.06 -4.95
N ARG A 18 -11.73 8.69 -5.74
CA ARG A 18 -12.66 9.67 -6.32
C ARG A 18 -13.40 10.49 -5.26
N ASN A 19 -13.77 9.86 -4.14
CA ASN A 19 -14.43 10.55 -3.03
C ASN A 19 -13.47 11.50 -2.32
N PHE A 20 -12.22 11.10 -2.11
CA PHE A 20 -11.18 11.95 -1.54
C PHE A 20 -11.01 13.24 -2.35
N LYS A 21 -10.93 13.12 -3.68
CA LYS A 21 -10.80 14.26 -4.60
C LYS A 21 -12.00 15.22 -4.65
N ARG A 22 -13.15 14.86 -4.06
CA ARG A 22 -14.35 15.72 -4.04
C ARG A 22 -14.35 16.76 -2.93
N TYR A 23 -13.46 16.62 -1.95
CA TYR A 23 -13.42 17.50 -0.79
C TYR A 23 -12.10 18.26 -0.76
N ASP A 24 -12.18 19.57 -0.52
CA ASP A 24 -11.01 20.45 -0.39
C ASP A 24 -10.08 20.04 0.78
N LYS A 25 -10.66 19.48 1.85
CA LYS A 25 -9.93 19.03 3.04
C LYS A 25 -10.31 17.62 3.43
N ALA A 26 -9.60 16.63 2.89
CA ALA A 26 -9.81 15.21 3.19
C ALA A 26 -8.53 14.48 3.60
N ILE A 27 -8.71 13.37 4.32
CA ILE A 27 -7.67 12.39 4.63
C ILE A 27 -8.21 11.03 4.19
N LEU A 28 -7.43 10.34 3.36
CA LEU A 28 -7.72 8.99 2.88
C LEU A 28 -6.74 7.99 3.52
N LEU A 29 -7.29 7.04 4.27
CA LEU A 29 -6.56 5.93 4.86
C LEU A 29 -6.79 4.67 4.02
N GLY A 30 -5.78 4.29 3.26
CA GLY A 30 -5.75 3.05 2.48
C GLY A 30 -5.01 1.93 3.21
N THR A 31 -5.33 0.68 2.89
CA THR A 31 -4.52 -0.49 3.27
C THR A 31 -3.65 -0.93 2.08
N ASN A 32 -3.10 -2.15 2.10
CA ASN A 32 -2.18 -2.64 1.07
C ASN A 32 -2.69 -2.48 -0.38
N SER A 33 -4.00 -2.50 -0.63
CA SER A 33 -4.55 -2.32 -1.98
C SER A 33 -4.41 -0.91 -2.55
N PHE A 34 -3.95 0.07 -1.75
CA PHE A 34 -3.62 1.42 -2.22
C PHE A 34 -2.18 1.56 -2.69
N TRP A 35 -1.38 0.49 -2.60
CA TRP A 35 0.02 0.51 -3.04
C TRP A 35 0.16 0.65 -4.55
N GLU A 36 -0.84 0.20 -5.31
CA GLU A 36 -0.88 0.24 -6.77
C GLU A 36 -2.25 0.72 -7.26
N GLY A 37 -2.29 1.29 -8.47
CA GLY A 37 -3.54 1.68 -9.12
C GLY A 37 -4.22 2.92 -8.52
N VAL A 38 -3.52 3.69 -7.68
CA VAL A 38 -3.99 4.96 -7.12
C VAL A 38 -3.30 6.11 -7.85
N ASP A 39 -4.10 6.94 -8.51
CA ASP A 39 -3.62 8.14 -9.19
C ASP A 39 -4.30 9.39 -8.59
N ILE A 40 -3.49 10.28 -8.03
CA ILE A 40 -3.92 11.55 -7.42
C ILE A 40 -3.01 12.65 -8.00
N PRO A 41 -3.39 13.25 -9.15
CA PRO A 41 -2.56 14.21 -9.85
C PRO A 41 -2.54 15.59 -9.20
N GLY A 42 -1.39 16.27 -9.31
CA GLY A 42 -1.24 17.68 -8.99
C GLY A 42 -1.46 18.02 -7.51
N GLU A 43 -2.10 19.16 -7.27
CA GLU A 43 -2.34 19.72 -5.92
C GLU A 43 -3.43 18.96 -5.14
N ASP A 44 -4.08 17.97 -5.75
CA ASP A 44 -5.06 17.11 -5.07
C ASP A 44 -4.39 16.26 -3.98
N LEU A 45 -3.07 16.03 -4.06
CA LEU A 45 -2.27 15.35 -3.03
C LEU A 45 -1.27 16.31 -2.40
N SER A 46 -1.59 16.78 -1.19
CA SER A 46 -0.70 17.66 -0.43
C SER A 46 0.33 16.91 0.43
N CYS A 47 0.04 15.66 0.81
CA CYS A 47 0.91 14.87 1.67
C CYS A 47 0.66 13.37 1.48
N LEU A 48 1.74 12.61 1.37
CA LEU A 48 1.73 11.14 1.38
C LEU A 48 2.42 10.64 2.64
N CYS A 49 1.70 9.89 3.46
CA CYS A 49 2.24 9.23 4.64
C CYS A 49 2.25 7.71 4.43
N ILE A 50 3.45 7.12 4.48
CA ILE A 50 3.64 5.67 4.40
C ILE A 50 4.11 5.19 5.77
N VAL A 51 3.20 4.53 6.50
CA VAL A 51 3.48 4.06 7.86
C VAL A 51 4.33 2.79 7.91
N ARG A 52 4.32 2.00 6.82
CA ARG A 52 5.09 0.76 6.67
C ARG A 52 5.30 0.46 5.18
N LEU A 53 6.48 -0.04 4.85
CA LEU A 53 6.80 -0.49 3.49
C LEU A 53 6.08 -1.82 3.17
N PRO A 54 5.67 -2.03 1.91
CA PRO A 54 4.80 -3.12 1.45
C PRO A 54 5.52 -4.48 1.38
N PHE A 55 6.50 -4.76 2.23
CA PHE A 55 7.25 -6.02 2.20
C PHE A 55 6.46 -7.13 2.90
N SER A 56 6.41 -8.31 2.27
CA SER A 56 5.92 -9.53 2.94
C SER A 56 6.69 -9.78 4.23
N SER A 57 6.01 -10.33 5.25
CA SER A 57 6.69 -10.68 6.50
C SER A 57 7.70 -11.80 6.22
N PRO A 58 8.96 -11.71 6.69
CA PRO A 58 9.93 -12.80 6.58
C PRO A 58 9.46 -14.10 7.26
N GLU A 59 8.57 -13.99 8.25
CA GLU A 59 8.00 -15.11 9.00
C GLU A 59 6.83 -15.79 8.28
N GLU A 60 6.36 -15.24 7.15
CA GLU A 60 5.36 -15.93 6.34
C GLU A 60 5.97 -17.18 5.71
N PRO A 61 5.32 -18.36 5.80
CA PRO A 61 5.90 -19.63 5.36
C PRO A 61 6.41 -19.62 3.91
N ILE A 62 5.71 -18.91 3.01
CA ILE A 62 6.09 -18.81 1.60
C ILE A 62 7.31 -17.89 1.43
N THR A 63 7.33 -16.76 2.13
CA THR A 63 8.44 -15.80 2.11
C THR A 63 9.71 -16.44 2.67
N GLU A 64 9.57 -17.19 3.76
CA GLU A 64 10.66 -17.95 4.38
C GLU A 64 11.21 -19.03 3.43
N ALA A 65 10.33 -19.86 2.86
CA ALA A 65 10.74 -20.93 1.95
C ALA A 65 11.49 -20.41 0.71
N LYS A 66 10.99 -19.33 0.10
CA LYS A 66 11.66 -18.66 -1.02
C LYS A 66 13.01 -18.08 -0.60
N SER A 67 13.05 -17.40 0.54
CA SER A 67 14.28 -16.83 1.06
C SER A 67 15.34 -17.89 1.34
N LYS A 68 14.94 -19.06 1.85
CA LYS A 68 15.84 -20.19 2.08
C LYS A 68 16.40 -20.72 0.77
N LEU A 69 15.56 -20.89 -0.26
CA LEU A 69 16.00 -21.36 -1.59
C LEU A 69 17.04 -20.42 -2.21
N ILE A 70 16.83 -19.11 -2.13
CA ILE A 70 17.79 -18.10 -2.63
C ILE A 70 19.13 -18.20 -1.87
N ARG A 71 19.08 -18.36 -0.54
CA ARG A 71 20.30 -18.55 0.28
C ARG A 71 21.05 -19.82 -0.09
N GLU A 72 20.33 -20.92 -0.33
CA GLU A 72 20.92 -22.21 -0.75
C GLU A 72 21.62 -22.10 -2.11
N GLN A 73 21.19 -21.17 -2.97
CA GLN A 73 21.83 -20.85 -4.25
C GLN A 73 22.97 -19.83 -4.12
N GLY A 74 23.29 -19.36 -2.91
CA GLY A 74 24.33 -18.37 -2.64
C GLY A 74 23.93 -16.91 -2.87
N GLY A 75 22.64 -16.64 -3.13
CA GLY A 75 22.10 -15.32 -3.36
C GLY A 75 21.66 -14.59 -2.08
N ASN A 76 21.26 -13.33 -2.23
CA ASN A 76 20.71 -12.50 -1.16
C ASN A 76 19.17 -12.37 -1.29
N PRO A 77 18.39 -12.95 -0.36
CA PRO A 77 16.93 -12.90 -0.42
C PRO A 77 16.31 -11.52 -0.32
N PHE A 78 17.02 -10.51 0.17
CA PHE A 78 16.46 -9.16 0.22
C PHE A 78 16.45 -8.50 -1.16
N THR A 79 17.45 -8.80 -2.00
CA THR A 79 17.61 -8.20 -3.33
C THR A 79 17.08 -9.08 -4.46
N GLU A 80 16.98 -10.39 -4.23
CA GLU A 80 16.65 -11.39 -5.26
C GLU A 80 15.26 -12.05 -5.07
N TYR A 81 14.44 -11.54 -4.14
CA TYR A 81 13.08 -12.05 -3.86
C TYR A 81 12.12 -11.93 -5.05
#